data_AF-A0A7S2SZP1-F1
#
_entry.id   AF-A0A7S2SZP1-F1
#
_cell.length_a   1.000
_cell.length_b   1.000
_cell.length_c   1.000
_cell.angle_alpha   90.00
_cell.angle_beta   90.00
_cell.angle_gamma   90.00
#
_symmetry.space_group_name_H-M   'P 1'
#
loop_
_entity.id
_entity.type
_entity.pdbx_description
1 polymer ?
#
loop_
_entity_poly.entity_id
_entity_poly.type
_entity_poly.pdbx_seq_one_letter_code
_entity_poly.pdbx_strand_id
1 'polypeptide(L)'
;MKGGWVIGRGTQKVVVVGRLWGGLRQRPRQATTSATPGSLTSSDFVRPARKRVCYPARAMEPASMTSGAKVGGLELDEGIESLARKQAEWRRKSPREKAGVARTVLASLESLSWSDAKWNGTPWAEGQLVLEGYDAKANCRDSHAKAHAASQKMIFGLVIKRYLQKVIKELSEGGSGSERPAKKVGAYDVFPCDALTVPKVAGEAWCLPSSGSPEGRKTAPEGVCLVLGAGNQNFLSMIDVLDRLFMHDQVVILKHHPLRPFLFAPYASILRPLTDAGLVHQVQDQGVEFSQMICGHSLVDHIHVTGSGATHDAICKTLERAGRQSDVEITCELGCVTPWIVSNGSWTKKEIAFQSKTLAFSKKFGGGANCLSPQVLIVDNDWPQLGSFLDSLKGSLRSLPTPPAYYPGASKRLDALCSQYADSQVESVAGTPHPSTLSTSGTSTKPLLSVQLLDCGLHGDDGFNDAAL
;
A
#
# COMPACT_ATOMS: atom_id res chain seq x y z
N MET A 1 -7.73 -25.21 -35.96
CA MET A 1 -8.63 -25.97 -35.07
C MET A 1 -8.49 -25.44 -33.64
N LYS A 2 -9.60 -25.46 -32.91
CA LYS A 2 -9.87 -24.89 -31.58
C LYS A 2 -8.75 -25.05 -30.54
N GLY A 3 -8.26 -23.92 -30.02
CA GLY A 3 -7.59 -23.81 -28.72
C GLY A 3 -8.38 -22.83 -27.87
N GLY A 4 -9.55 -23.26 -27.41
CA GLY A 4 -10.42 -22.46 -26.57
C GLY A 4 -10.00 -22.56 -25.11
N TRP A 5 -9.69 -21.42 -24.50
CA TRP A 5 -9.96 -21.27 -23.07
C TRP A 5 -11.47 -21.27 -22.93
N VAL A 6 -12.03 -22.32 -22.34
CA VAL A 6 -13.41 -22.29 -21.84
C VAL A 6 -13.35 -21.59 -20.48
N ILE A 7 -13.25 -20.27 -20.51
CA ILE A 7 -13.98 -19.46 -19.53
C ILE A 7 -15.41 -19.52 -20.07
N GLY A 8 -16.31 -20.15 -19.32
CA GLY A 8 -17.70 -20.29 -19.73
C GLY A 8 -18.24 -18.95 -20.21
N ARG A 9 -19.06 -18.97 -21.27
CA ARG A 9 -19.87 -17.82 -21.66
C ARG A 9 -20.93 -17.59 -20.57
N GLY A 10 -20.50 -17.10 -19.42
CA GLY A 10 -21.33 -16.56 -18.35
C GLY A 10 -21.11 -15.05 -18.32
N THR A 11 -22.19 -14.29 -18.24
CA THR A 11 -22.09 -12.85 -17.97
C THR A 11 -21.47 -12.68 -16.58
N GLN A 12 -20.40 -11.89 -16.46
CA GLN A 12 -19.72 -11.67 -15.18
C GLN A 12 -20.36 -10.51 -14.46
N LYS A 13 -20.71 -10.70 -13.19
CA LYS A 13 -21.17 -9.62 -12.31
C LYS A 13 -19.99 -9.10 -11.50
N VAL A 14 -19.84 -7.78 -11.46
CA VAL A 14 -18.77 -7.12 -10.71
C VAL A 14 -19.37 -6.44 -9.48
N VAL A 15 -18.87 -6.77 -8.30
CA VAL A 15 -19.26 -6.16 -7.02
C VAL A 15 -18.05 -5.47 -6.42
N VAL A 16 -18.09 -4.16 -6.29
CA VAL A 16 -17.01 -3.41 -5.62
C VAL A 16 -17.26 -3.41 -4.13
N VAL A 17 -16.24 -3.79 -3.37
CA VAL A 17 -16.25 -3.74 -1.91
C VAL A 17 -15.45 -2.49 -1.52
N GLY A 18 -16.14 -1.37 -1.29
CA GLY A 18 -15.56 -0.04 -1.12
C GLY A 18 -14.96 0.23 0.27
N ARG A 19 -13.66 0.57 0.27
CA ARG A 19 -12.92 1.49 1.17
C ARG A 19 -11.65 1.83 0.38
N LEU A 20 -11.70 2.91 -0.39
CA LEU A 20 -10.70 3.17 -1.44
C LEU A 20 -9.39 3.77 -0.93
N TRP A 21 -8.31 3.21 -1.43
CA TRP A 21 -6.96 3.79 -1.47
C TRP A 21 -6.56 3.91 -2.96
N GLY A 22 -6.16 5.11 -3.39
CA GLY A 22 -5.95 5.43 -4.80
C GLY A 22 -6.98 6.44 -5.32
N GLY A 23 -6.52 7.42 -6.10
CA GLY A 23 -7.35 8.51 -6.62
C GLY A 23 -8.15 8.07 -7.85
N LEU A 24 -9.40 8.53 -7.94
CA LEU A 24 -10.19 8.47 -9.17
C LEU A 24 -9.48 9.29 -10.25
N ARG A 25 -9.25 8.70 -11.43
CA ARG A 25 -8.86 9.45 -12.62
C ARG A 25 -10.02 10.38 -13.00
N GLN A 26 -9.83 11.69 -12.86
CA GLN A 26 -10.71 12.64 -13.54
C GLN A 26 -10.31 12.69 -15.01
N ARG A 27 -11.18 12.22 -15.91
CA ARG A 27 -11.04 12.53 -17.34
C ARG A 27 -11.29 14.02 -17.55
N PRO A 28 -10.43 14.76 -18.26
CA PRO A 28 -10.73 16.15 -18.61
C PRO A 28 -11.86 16.17 -19.64
N ARG A 29 -13.03 16.67 -19.26
CA ARG A 29 -14.05 17.08 -20.25
C ARG A 29 -13.59 18.39 -20.88
N GLN A 30 -13.31 18.35 -22.18
CA GLN A 30 -13.18 19.56 -22.99
C GLN A 30 -14.49 20.34 -22.92
N ALA A 31 -14.42 21.57 -22.42
CA ALA A 31 -15.51 22.52 -22.47
C ALA A 31 -15.57 23.11 -23.88
N THR A 32 -16.66 22.87 -24.60
CA THR A 32 -17.09 23.72 -25.70
C THR A 32 -18.18 24.66 -25.17
N THR A 33 -17.89 25.94 -25.31
CA THR A 33 -18.73 27.07 -24.91
C THR A 33 -19.83 27.30 -25.95
N SER A 34 -21.07 27.49 -25.49
CA SER A 34 -21.95 28.55 -26.02
C SER A 34 -23.05 28.83 -25.00
N ALA A 35 -23.27 30.12 -24.75
CA ALA A 35 -24.17 30.67 -23.75
C ALA A 35 -25.44 31.22 -24.40
N THR A 36 -26.59 31.17 -23.71
CA THR A 36 -27.43 32.35 -23.42
C THR A 36 -28.57 32.01 -22.42
N PRO A 37 -29.11 32.98 -21.67
CA PRO A 37 -29.83 32.76 -20.40
C PRO A 37 -31.36 32.86 -20.53
N GLY A 38 -32.08 32.19 -19.63
CA GLY A 38 -33.52 32.34 -19.43
C GLY A 38 -33.88 32.25 -17.95
N SER A 39 -34.36 33.36 -17.41
CA SER A 39 -34.99 33.50 -16.08
C SER A 39 -36.29 32.69 -15.99
N LEU A 40 -36.64 32.20 -14.79
CA LEU A 40 -37.97 32.37 -14.17
C LEU A 40 -38.05 31.73 -12.78
N THR A 41 -39.02 32.23 -12.04
CA THR A 41 -39.15 32.35 -10.59
C THR A 41 -39.87 31.20 -9.88
N SER A 42 -39.70 31.19 -8.55
CA SER A 42 -40.37 30.45 -7.46
C SER A 42 -41.81 29.94 -7.65
N SER A 43 -42.13 28.78 -7.06
CA SER A 43 -42.82 28.72 -5.75
C SER A 43 -43.02 27.28 -5.22
N ASP A 44 -42.81 27.17 -3.91
CA ASP A 44 -43.46 26.35 -2.87
C ASP A 44 -43.75 24.85 -3.05
N PHE A 45 -43.04 24.04 -2.25
CA PHE A 45 -43.71 23.11 -1.31
C PHE A 45 -42.88 22.93 -0.02
N VAL A 46 -43.52 23.17 1.12
CA VAL A 46 -43.01 23.12 2.49
C VAL A 46 -43.25 21.74 3.12
N ARG A 47 -42.22 21.16 3.79
CA ARG A 47 -42.24 20.37 5.07
C ARG A 47 -40.98 19.49 5.23
N PRO A 48 -40.58 19.06 6.45
CA PRO A 48 -40.25 19.80 7.65
C PRO A 48 -38.75 19.66 8.04
N ALA A 49 -38.28 20.52 8.95
CA ALA A 49 -36.89 20.68 9.34
C ALA A 49 -36.22 19.39 9.87
N ARG A 50 -35.24 18.86 9.11
CA ARG A 50 -34.14 18.08 9.69
C ARG A 50 -33.11 19.06 10.22
N LYS A 51 -32.91 19.10 11.54
CA LYS A 51 -31.76 19.78 12.16
C LYS A 51 -30.47 19.23 11.54
N ARG A 52 -29.93 19.91 10.53
CA ARG A 52 -28.54 19.75 10.11
C ARG A 52 -27.70 20.31 11.24
N VAL A 53 -27.13 19.42 12.04
CA VAL A 53 -25.97 19.78 12.86
C VAL A 53 -24.83 19.98 11.86
N CYS A 54 -24.68 21.22 11.38
CA CYS A 54 -23.49 21.65 10.65
C CYS A 54 -22.32 21.60 11.63
N TYR A 55 -21.55 20.51 11.58
CA TYR A 55 -20.19 20.55 12.09
C TYR A 55 -19.39 21.48 11.19
N PRO A 56 -18.78 22.57 11.69
CA PRO A 56 -17.90 23.38 10.88
C PRO A 56 -16.75 22.49 10.40
N ALA A 57 -16.57 22.45 9.08
CA ALA A 57 -15.42 21.83 8.44
C ALA A 57 -14.16 22.64 8.80
N ARG A 58 -13.60 22.38 9.99
CA ARG A 58 -12.18 22.67 10.22
C ARG A 58 -11.43 21.65 9.38
N ALA A 59 -10.83 22.12 8.29
CA ALA A 59 -9.66 21.45 7.73
C ALA A 59 -8.77 21.10 8.93
N MET A 60 -8.48 19.81 9.11
CA MET A 60 -7.41 19.42 10.02
C MET A 60 -6.16 20.08 9.45
N GLU A 61 -5.75 21.19 10.06
CA GLU A 61 -4.35 21.59 10.01
C GLU A 61 -3.54 20.36 10.44
N PRO A 62 -2.43 20.06 9.74
CA PRO A 62 -1.53 19.00 10.18
C PRO A 62 -1.23 19.28 11.64
N ALA A 63 -1.55 18.33 12.52
CA ALA A 63 -1.25 18.43 13.94
C ALA A 63 0.18 18.93 14.05
N SER A 64 0.39 20.04 14.77
CA SER A 64 1.71 20.65 14.89
C SER A 64 2.66 19.60 15.46
N MET A 65 3.42 19.00 14.56
CA MET A 65 4.44 18.05 14.90
C MET A 65 5.53 18.85 15.58
N THR A 66 5.78 18.54 16.84
CA THR A 66 6.94 19.04 17.57
C THR A 66 8.16 18.89 16.67
N SER A 67 8.82 20.02 16.43
CA SER A 67 9.96 20.19 15.55
C SER A 67 11.04 19.15 15.83
N GLY A 68 11.12 18.11 15.01
CA GLY A 68 12.44 17.62 14.62
C GLY A 68 13.17 18.81 14.01
N ALA A 69 14.44 19.01 14.35
CA ALA A 69 15.24 20.05 13.71
C ALA A 69 15.07 19.90 12.19
N LYS A 70 14.67 20.97 11.50
CA LYS A 70 14.66 20.97 10.04
C LYS A 70 16.09 20.65 9.62
N VAL A 71 16.28 19.54 8.89
CA VAL A 71 17.56 19.27 8.24
C VAL A 71 17.79 20.46 7.31
N GLY A 72 18.81 21.25 7.59
CA GLY A 72 19.20 22.35 6.72
C GLY A 72 19.63 21.82 5.36
N GLY A 73 19.54 22.62 4.30
CA GLY A 73 19.97 22.18 2.95
C GLY A 73 21.37 21.56 2.95
N LEU A 74 22.30 22.15 3.73
CA LEU A 74 23.67 21.68 3.88
C LEU A 74 23.78 20.25 4.47
N GLU A 75 22.98 19.90 5.47
CA GLU A 75 23.04 18.57 6.11
C GLU A 75 22.46 17.48 5.18
N LEU A 76 21.46 17.84 4.36
CA LEU A 76 20.95 16.93 3.33
C LEU A 76 21.99 16.71 2.21
N ASP A 77 22.60 17.79 1.72
CA ASP A 77 23.60 17.74 0.65
C ASP A 77 24.79 16.89 1.09
N GLU A 78 25.32 17.10 2.29
CA GLU A 78 26.40 16.29 2.87
C GLU A 78 26.02 14.80 2.96
N GLY A 79 24.78 14.50 3.34
CA GLY A 79 24.25 13.14 3.39
C GLY A 79 24.21 12.47 2.02
N ILE A 80 23.69 13.15 1.01
CA ILE A 80 23.60 12.64 -0.36
C ILE A 80 24.99 12.49 -1.00
N GLU A 81 25.88 13.47 -0.82
CA GLU A 81 27.25 13.39 -1.31
C GLU A 81 28.03 12.23 -0.67
N SER A 82 27.83 11.99 0.62
CA SER A 82 28.45 10.86 1.33
C SER A 82 28.02 9.51 0.76
N LEU A 83 26.71 9.36 0.46
CA LEU A 83 26.19 8.18 -0.22
C LEU A 83 26.78 8.03 -1.62
N ALA A 84 26.76 9.10 -2.42
CA ALA A 84 27.26 9.08 -3.80
C ALA A 84 28.72 8.59 -3.88
N ARG A 85 29.58 9.01 -2.94
CA ARG A 85 30.97 8.52 -2.84
C ARG A 85 31.09 7.01 -2.61
N LYS A 86 30.05 6.37 -2.05
CA LYS A 86 30.01 4.93 -1.76
C LYS A 86 29.39 4.08 -2.86
N GLN A 87 28.71 4.68 -3.84
CA GLN A 87 27.96 3.92 -4.85
C GLN A 87 28.85 2.98 -5.67
N ALA A 88 29.95 3.48 -6.23
CA ALA A 88 30.88 2.66 -7.01
C ALA A 88 31.57 1.58 -6.17
N GLU A 89 31.88 1.87 -4.89
CA GLU A 89 32.46 0.91 -3.96
C GLU A 89 31.48 -0.23 -3.66
N TRP A 90 30.23 0.11 -3.34
CA TRP A 90 29.17 -0.84 -3.02
C TRP A 90 28.88 -1.77 -4.21
N ARG A 91 28.71 -1.18 -5.40
CA ARG A 91 28.44 -1.90 -6.64
C ARG A 91 29.47 -2.98 -6.92
N ARG A 92 30.76 -2.69 -6.70
CA ARG A 92 31.89 -3.60 -6.95
C ARG A 92 31.99 -4.75 -5.94
N LYS A 93 31.34 -4.69 -4.78
CA LYS A 93 31.37 -5.78 -3.80
C LYS A 93 30.79 -7.06 -4.39
N SER A 94 31.46 -8.17 -4.10
CA SER A 94 30.99 -9.50 -4.48
C SER A 94 29.69 -9.87 -3.76
N PRO A 95 28.87 -10.78 -4.32
CA PRO A 95 27.68 -11.29 -3.64
C PRO A 95 27.97 -11.82 -2.22
N ARG A 96 29.14 -12.45 -2.01
CA ARG A 96 29.57 -12.94 -0.70
C ARG A 96 29.77 -11.82 0.32
N GLU A 97 30.40 -10.71 -0.08
CA GLU A 97 30.58 -9.54 0.78
C GLU A 97 29.24 -8.89 1.11
N LYS A 98 28.37 -8.72 0.11
CA LYS A 98 27.00 -8.19 0.29
C LYS A 98 26.17 -9.07 1.23
N ALA A 99 26.27 -10.40 1.10
CA ALA A 99 25.64 -11.35 2.03
C ALA A 99 26.20 -11.22 3.46
N GLY A 100 27.49 -10.91 3.62
CA GLY A 100 28.10 -10.56 4.91
C GLY A 100 27.42 -9.35 5.55
N VAL A 101 27.25 -8.27 4.78
CA VAL A 101 26.54 -7.06 5.25
C VAL A 101 25.09 -7.35 5.60
N ALA A 102 24.37 -8.13 4.77
CA ALA A 102 22.99 -8.52 5.05
C ALA A 102 22.85 -9.33 6.36
N ARG A 103 23.82 -10.20 6.68
CA ARG A 103 23.86 -10.92 7.96
C ARG A 103 24.06 -9.99 9.15
N THR A 104 24.88 -8.94 9.01
CA THR A 104 25.04 -7.92 10.06
C THR A 104 23.74 -7.16 10.32
N VAL A 105 23.02 -6.77 9.27
CA VAL A 105 21.70 -6.12 9.40
C VAL A 105 20.69 -7.08 10.04
N LEU A 106 20.70 -8.36 9.64
CA LEU A 106 19.85 -9.38 10.27
C LEU A 106 20.15 -9.53 11.76
N ALA A 107 21.42 -9.52 12.17
CA ALA A 107 21.80 -9.55 13.57
C ALA A 107 21.31 -8.29 14.34
N SER A 108 21.39 -7.11 13.73
CA SER A 108 20.83 -5.87 14.30
C SER A 108 19.31 -5.95 14.48
N LEU A 109 18.60 -6.54 13.52
CA LEU A 109 17.16 -6.81 13.61
C LEU A 109 16.81 -7.85 14.68
N GLU A 110 17.64 -8.89 14.83
CA GLU A 110 17.42 -9.93 15.85
C GLU A 110 17.75 -9.46 17.26
N SER A 111 18.48 -8.35 17.39
CA SER A 111 18.58 -7.63 18.66
C SER A 111 17.23 -7.06 19.08
N LEU A 112 16.92 -7.03 20.37
CA LEU A 112 15.68 -6.41 20.87
C LEU A 112 15.75 -4.88 20.94
N SER A 113 16.90 -4.27 20.64
CA SER A 113 17.12 -2.82 20.80
C SER A 113 16.14 -1.94 20.00
N TRP A 114 15.80 -2.34 18.77
CA TRP A 114 14.82 -1.61 17.95
C TRP A 114 13.40 -1.68 18.53
N SER A 115 13.08 -2.71 19.32
CA SER A 115 11.76 -2.89 19.91
C SER A 115 11.51 -1.92 21.08
N ASP A 116 12.59 -1.43 21.68
CA ASP A 116 12.64 -0.41 22.73
C ASP A 116 12.83 1.02 22.18
N ALA A 117 12.97 1.17 20.85
CA ALA A 117 13.10 2.46 20.21
C ALA A 117 11.91 3.36 20.53
N LYS A 118 12.19 4.66 20.68
CA LYS A 118 11.21 5.64 21.15
C LYS A 118 10.84 6.66 20.08
N TRP A 119 9.61 7.13 20.16
CA TRP A 119 9.10 8.29 19.42
C TRP A 119 8.45 9.23 20.42
N ASN A 120 8.92 10.48 20.50
CA ASN A 120 8.45 11.48 21.48
C ASN A 120 8.44 10.97 22.93
N GLY A 121 9.46 10.20 23.31
CA GLY A 121 9.64 9.69 24.67
C GLY A 121 8.87 8.40 24.98
N THR A 122 7.97 7.93 24.11
CA THR A 122 7.21 6.69 24.28
C THR A 122 7.65 5.59 23.30
N PRO A 123 7.34 4.30 23.54
CA PRO A 123 7.63 3.25 22.57
C PRO A 123 7.08 3.56 21.19
N TRP A 124 7.88 3.37 20.13
CA TRP A 124 7.52 3.78 18.77
C TRP A 124 6.18 3.22 18.28
N ALA A 125 5.80 2.02 18.72
CA ALA A 125 4.56 1.35 18.33
C ALA A 125 3.30 2.07 18.84
N GLU A 126 3.42 2.98 19.81
CA GLU A 126 2.32 3.85 20.20
C GLU A 126 1.97 4.85 19.09
N GLY A 127 2.96 5.33 18.33
CA GLY A 127 2.74 6.18 17.16
C GLY A 127 1.85 5.51 16.11
N GLN A 128 1.96 4.19 15.96
CA GLN A 128 1.08 3.40 15.10
C GLN A 128 -0.37 3.40 15.61
N LEU A 129 -0.59 3.25 16.92
CA LEU A 129 -1.93 3.30 17.52
C LEU A 129 -2.56 4.69 17.35
N VAL A 130 -1.76 5.74 17.53
CA VAL A 130 -2.18 7.13 17.31
C VAL A 130 -2.57 7.35 15.85
N LEU A 131 -1.71 6.92 14.91
CA LEU A 131 -1.98 7.01 13.48
C LEU A 131 -3.31 6.35 13.12
N GLU A 132 -3.52 5.11 13.59
CA GLU A 132 -4.69 4.31 13.25
C GLU A 132 -5.95 4.67 14.04
N GLY A 133 -5.84 5.52 15.05
CA GLY A 133 -6.96 5.96 15.87
C GLY A 133 -7.41 4.91 16.90
N TYR A 134 -6.50 4.06 17.36
CA TYR A 134 -6.78 3.04 18.39
C TYR A 134 -6.58 3.52 19.82
N ASP A 135 -6.13 4.77 20.06
CA ASP A 135 -5.69 5.17 21.41
C ASP A 135 -5.72 6.68 21.73
N ALA A 136 -6.45 7.52 21.00
CA ALA A 136 -6.24 8.98 21.19
C ALA A 136 -6.64 9.57 22.57
N LYS A 137 -7.25 8.80 23.49
CA LYS A 137 -7.59 9.26 24.86
C LYS A 137 -7.38 8.23 25.98
N ALA A 138 -6.82 7.04 25.71
CA ALA A 138 -6.81 5.92 26.66
C ALA A 138 -5.43 5.57 27.25
N ASN A 139 -4.40 6.39 27.01
CA ASN A 139 -3.04 6.21 27.53
C ASN A 139 -2.42 4.83 27.22
N CYS A 140 -2.69 4.22 26.05
CA CYS A 140 -2.19 2.90 25.66
C CYS A 140 -2.56 1.76 26.61
N ARG A 141 -3.58 1.89 27.47
CA ARG A 141 -3.82 0.92 28.56
C ARG A 141 -4.73 -0.26 28.20
N ASP A 142 -5.54 -0.17 27.15
CA ASP A 142 -6.42 -1.27 26.75
C ASP A 142 -5.64 -2.47 26.17
N SER A 143 -6.06 -3.67 26.56
CA SER A 143 -5.44 -4.95 26.19
C SER A 143 -5.44 -5.19 24.67
N HIS A 144 -6.46 -4.76 23.94
CA HIS A 144 -6.52 -4.93 22.48
C HIS A 144 -5.56 -3.99 21.76
N ALA A 145 -5.42 -2.74 22.23
CA ALA A 145 -4.45 -1.80 21.68
C ALA A 145 -3.01 -2.29 21.89
N LYS A 146 -2.70 -2.82 23.09
CA LYS A 146 -1.40 -3.45 23.38
C LYS A 146 -1.13 -4.67 22.51
N ALA A 147 -2.12 -5.55 22.36
CA ALA A 147 -2.01 -6.73 21.49
C ALA A 147 -1.79 -6.32 20.03
N HIS A 148 -2.49 -5.28 19.55
CA HIS A 148 -2.29 -4.73 18.21
C HIS A 148 -0.88 -4.16 18.04
N ALA A 149 -0.41 -3.30 18.95
CA ALA A 149 0.96 -2.77 18.91
C ALA A 149 2.02 -3.88 18.92
N ALA A 150 1.85 -4.91 19.76
CA ALA A 150 2.74 -6.07 19.79
C ALA A 150 2.72 -6.83 18.45
N SER A 151 1.54 -7.02 17.85
CA SER A 151 1.41 -7.65 16.52
C SER A 151 2.12 -6.84 15.43
N GLN A 152 2.07 -5.50 15.52
CA GLN A 152 2.74 -4.63 14.56
C GLN A 152 4.26 -4.73 14.67
N LYS A 153 4.81 -4.80 15.90
CA LYS A 153 6.24 -5.08 16.11
C LYS A 153 6.61 -6.46 15.54
N MET A 154 5.82 -7.49 15.82
CA MET A 154 6.07 -8.84 15.34
C MET A 154 6.06 -8.93 13.81
N ILE A 155 5.03 -8.37 13.16
CA ILE A 155 4.92 -8.34 11.69
C ILE A 155 6.08 -7.56 11.09
N PHE A 156 6.40 -6.39 11.64
CA PHE A 156 7.52 -5.56 11.20
C PHE A 156 8.84 -6.36 11.21
N GLY A 157 9.21 -6.93 12.36
CA GLY A 157 10.44 -7.70 12.49
C GLY A 157 10.46 -8.99 11.66
N LEU A 158 9.36 -9.75 11.65
CA LEU A 158 9.29 -11.03 10.94
C LEU A 158 9.39 -10.88 9.42
N VAL A 159 8.75 -9.86 8.84
CA VAL A 159 8.80 -9.61 7.40
C VAL A 159 10.21 -9.23 6.98
N ILE A 160 10.86 -8.31 7.69
CA ILE A 160 12.24 -7.89 7.39
C ILE A 160 13.21 -9.07 7.57
N LYS A 161 13.04 -9.87 8.64
CA LYS A 161 13.85 -11.06 8.89
C LYS A 161 13.75 -12.05 7.73
N ARG A 162 12.54 -12.39 7.30
CA ARG A 162 12.33 -13.31 6.17
C ARG A 162 12.91 -12.75 4.88
N TYR A 163 12.78 -11.45 4.65
CA TYR A 163 13.36 -10.79 3.49
C TYR A 163 14.89 -10.88 3.48
N LEU A 164 15.55 -10.52 4.59
CA LEU A 164 17.01 -10.63 4.74
C LEU A 164 17.50 -12.07 4.59
N GLN A 165 16.78 -13.04 5.15
CA GLN A 165 17.10 -14.47 4.97
C GLN A 165 17.05 -14.88 3.50
N LYS A 166 16.04 -14.40 2.74
CA LYS A 166 15.95 -14.63 1.30
C LYS A 166 17.11 -13.96 0.55
N VAL A 167 17.41 -12.70 0.83
CA VAL A 167 18.55 -11.97 0.25
C VAL A 167 19.87 -12.70 0.52
N ILE A 168 20.11 -13.12 1.77
CA ILE A 168 21.33 -13.86 2.15
C ILE A 168 21.43 -15.17 1.36
N LYS A 169 20.31 -15.90 1.22
CA LYS A 169 20.25 -17.14 0.45
C LYS A 169 20.61 -16.87 -1.01
N GLU A 170 19.93 -15.92 -1.66
CA GLU A 170 20.13 -15.58 -3.07
C GLU A 170 21.57 -15.12 -3.36
N LEU A 171 22.13 -14.27 -2.50
CA LEU A 171 23.52 -13.79 -2.63
C LEU A 171 24.56 -14.90 -2.35
N SER A 172 24.25 -15.87 -1.49
CA SER A 172 25.18 -16.96 -1.16
C SER A 172 25.15 -18.10 -2.18
N GLU A 173 24.00 -18.36 -2.79
CA GLU A 173 23.81 -19.40 -3.81
C GLU A 173 24.20 -18.93 -5.23
N GLY A 174 24.75 -17.72 -5.37
CA GLY A 174 25.26 -17.20 -6.64
C GLY A 174 24.21 -16.60 -7.55
N GLY A 175 23.04 -16.19 -7.02
CA GLY A 175 22.01 -15.49 -7.78
C GLY A 175 21.43 -16.33 -8.91
N SER A 176 20.90 -17.53 -8.63
CA SER A 176 19.95 -18.18 -9.53
C SER A 176 19.16 -19.24 -8.76
N GLY A 177 17.95 -18.92 -8.33
CA GLY A 177 16.91 -19.93 -8.48
C GLY A 177 16.87 -20.22 -9.97
N SER A 178 17.24 -21.43 -10.38
CA SER A 178 17.37 -21.86 -11.78
C SER A 178 16.56 -20.99 -12.75
N GLU A 179 17.24 -20.16 -13.56
CA GLU A 179 16.61 -19.45 -14.69
C GLU A 179 16.01 -20.43 -15.71
N ARG A 180 16.24 -21.74 -15.54
CA ARG A 180 15.63 -22.77 -16.37
C ARG A 180 14.25 -23.14 -15.81
N PRO A 181 13.23 -23.16 -16.66
CA PRO A 181 11.91 -23.64 -16.26
C PRO A 181 12.00 -25.10 -15.83
N ALA A 182 11.18 -25.49 -14.85
CA ALA A 182 11.08 -26.88 -14.44
C ALA A 182 10.48 -27.77 -15.54
N LYS A 183 9.60 -27.20 -16.37
CA LYS A 183 9.02 -27.85 -17.55
C LYS A 183 8.57 -26.82 -18.59
N LYS A 184 8.40 -27.24 -19.85
CA LYS A 184 7.71 -26.46 -20.88
C LYS A 184 6.34 -27.07 -21.17
N VAL A 185 5.32 -26.24 -21.31
CA VAL A 185 3.96 -26.67 -21.70
C VAL A 185 3.47 -25.78 -22.84
N GLY A 186 3.41 -26.34 -24.05
CA GLY A 186 3.09 -25.58 -25.25
C GLY A 186 4.09 -24.43 -25.46
N ALA A 187 3.57 -23.20 -25.53
CA ALA A 187 4.38 -21.99 -25.65
C ALA A 187 4.78 -21.38 -24.30
N TYR A 188 4.71 -22.12 -23.18
CA TYR A 188 5.00 -21.59 -21.85
C TYR A 188 6.17 -22.30 -21.19
N ASP A 189 7.05 -21.50 -20.58
CA ASP A 189 8.05 -21.91 -19.62
C ASP A 189 7.40 -21.91 -18.23
N VAL A 190 7.45 -23.05 -17.53
CA VAL A 190 6.75 -23.24 -16.25
C VAL A 190 7.75 -23.36 -15.10
N PHE A 191 7.62 -22.48 -14.13
CA PHE A 191 8.47 -22.39 -12.95
C PHE A 191 7.69 -22.80 -11.70
N PRO A 192 8.25 -23.62 -10.81
CA PRO A 192 7.63 -23.87 -9.53
C PRO A 192 7.67 -22.60 -8.70
N CYS A 193 6.55 -22.25 -8.09
CA CYS A 193 6.50 -21.18 -7.11
C CYS A 193 6.42 -21.81 -5.73
N ASP A 194 7.23 -21.30 -4.80
CA ASP A 194 6.98 -21.54 -3.40
C ASP A 194 5.54 -21.13 -3.11
N ALA A 195 4.80 -22.02 -2.46
CA ALA A 195 3.43 -21.76 -2.07
C ALA A 195 3.45 -20.68 -0.98
N LEU A 196 3.42 -19.43 -1.42
CA LEU A 196 3.54 -18.22 -0.62
C LEU A 196 2.50 -18.25 0.49
N THR A 197 2.87 -18.86 1.62
CA THR A 197 2.17 -18.90 2.91
C THR A 197 0.91 -19.77 3.02
N VAL A 198 0.47 -20.50 1.98
CA VAL A 198 -0.69 -21.41 2.08
C VAL A 198 -0.22 -22.87 2.19
N PRO A 199 -0.38 -23.53 3.36
CA PRO A 199 0.04 -24.91 3.53
C PRO A 199 -0.64 -25.85 2.52
N LYS A 200 0.13 -26.79 1.97
CA LYS A 200 -0.34 -27.82 1.01
C LYS A 200 -0.90 -27.29 -0.31
N VAL A 201 -0.67 -26.04 -0.65
CA VAL A 201 -0.86 -25.54 -2.00
C VAL A 201 0.47 -25.68 -2.75
N ALA A 202 0.42 -25.95 -4.05
CA ALA A 202 1.56 -25.83 -4.94
C ALA A 202 1.25 -24.72 -5.96
N GLY A 203 2.22 -23.86 -6.24
CA GLY A 203 2.08 -22.80 -7.24
C GLY A 203 2.98 -23.07 -8.44
N GLU A 204 2.54 -22.66 -9.62
CA GLU A 204 3.37 -22.62 -10.83
C GLU A 204 3.22 -21.25 -11.49
N ALA A 205 4.32 -20.64 -11.90
CA ALA A 205 4.33 -19.47 -12.78
C ALA A 205 4.50 -19.94 -14.23
N TRP A 206 3.57 -19.54 -15.08
CA TRP A 206 3.55 -19.90 -16.49
C TRP A 206 3.88 -18.67 -17.31
N CYS A 207 5.12 -18.60 -17.80
CA CYS A 207 5.66 -17.47 -18.52
C CYS A 207 5.70 -17.79 -20.01
N LEU A 208 5.28 -16.86 -20.87
CA LEU A 208 5.66 -16.94 -22.27
C LEU A 208 7.20 -16.82 -22.35
N PRO A 209 7.88 -17.58 -23.22
CA PRO A 209 9.31 -17.44 -23.41
C PRO A 209 9.57 -15.99 -23.79
N SER A 210 10.50 -15.35 -23.07
CA SER A 210 10.86 -13.97 -23.35
C SER A 210 11.31 -13.88 -24.81
N SER A 211 10.64 -13.05 -25.62
CA SER A 211 11.03 -12.79 -27.01
C SER A 211 12.33 -11.99 -27.14
N GLY A 212 13.00 -11.72 -26.02
CA GLY A 212 14.33 -11.16 -25.93
C GLY A 212 15.18 -11.98 -24.97
N SER A 213 16.50 -11.87 -25.12
CA SER A 213 17.44 -12.19 -24.04
C SER A 213 16.90 -11.60 -22.73
N PRO A 214 17.02 -12.28 -21.57
CA PRO A 214 16.78 -11.62 -20.29
C PRO A 214 17.50 -10.28 -20.37
N GLU A 215 16.79 -9.16 -20.20
CA GLU A 215 17.46 -7.86 -20.12
C GLU A 215 18.46 -8.04 -18.99
N GLY A 216 19.75 -8.19 -19.35
CA GLY A 216 20.79 -8.44 -18.38
C GLY A 216 20.65 -7.37 -17.32
N ARG A 217 20.72 -7.76 -16.04
CA ARG A 217 20.50 -6.86 -14.90
C ARG A 217 21.14 -5.51 -15.22
N LYS A 218 20.31 -4.50 -15.49
CA LYS A 218 20.80 -3.17 -15.86
C LYS A 218 21.76 -2.73 -14.77
N THR A 219 22.94 -2.28 -15.17
CA THR A 219 23.92 -1.79 -14.21
C THR A 219 23.28 -0.66 -13.42
N ALA A 220 23.38 -0.75 -12.09
CA ALA A 220 22.86 0.26 -11.20
C ALA A 220 23.37 1.66 -11.64
N PRO A 221 22.52 2.68 -11.62
CA PRO A 221 22.92 4.07 -11.81
C PRO A 221 24.10 4.48 -10.88
N GLU A 222 24.84 5.52 -11.23
CA GLU A 222 26.10 5.91 -10.57
C GLU A 222 25.91 6.81 -9.34
N GLY A 223 24.73 7.37 -9.18
CA GLY A 223 24.30 8.24 -8.09
C GLY A 223 23.50 7.51 -7.02
N VAL A 224 22.64 8.26 -6.35
CA VAL A 224 21.91 7.82 -5.16
C VAL A 224 20.48 7.46 -5.52
N CYS A 225 20.01 6.32 -4.99
CA CYS A 225 18.59 5.98 -5.03
C CYS A 225 17.84 6.69 -3.90
N LEU A 226 16.90 7.57 -4.25
CA LEU A 226 15.91 8.11 -3.32
C LEU A 226 14.75 7.14 -3.16
N VAL A 227 14.56 6.61 -1.94
CA VAL A 227 13.35 5.86 -1.57
C VAL A 227 12.36 6.80 -0.88
N LEU A 228 11.18 6.95 -1.48
CA LEU A 228 10.06 7.66 -0.88
C LEU A 228 9.14 6.66 -0.17
N GLY A 229 9.20 6.65 1.16
CA GLY A 229 8.58 5.61 1.98
C GLY A 229 7.06 5.55 1.92
N ALA A 230 6.52 4.35 2.14
CA ALA A 230 5.08 4.06 2.11
C ALA A 230 4.33 4.55 3.37
N GLY A 231 3.08 4.96 3.19
CA GLY A 231 2.22 5.46 4.27
C GLY A 231 1.36 4.41 4.98
N ASN A 232 1.26 3.18 4.46
CA ASN A 232 0.23 2.21 4.87
C ASN A 232 0.74 1.01 5.68
N GLN A 233 2.03 0.67 5.64
CA GLN A 233 2.61 -0.46 6.35
C GLN A 233 3.96 -0.11 6.99
N ASN A 234 4.27 -0.71 8.14
CA ASN A 234 5.50 -0.41 8.89
C ASN A 234 6.77 -0.93 8.21
N PHE A 235 6.70 -2.05 7.49
CA PHE A 235 7.88 -2.72 6.94
C PHE A 235 8.20 -2.32 5.50
N LEU A 236 7.25 -1.77 4.73
CA LEU A 236 7.40 -1.59 3.28
C LEU A 236 8.63 -0.75 2.92
N SER A 237 8.78 0.44 3.51
CA SER A 237 9.94 1.30 3.21
C SER A 237 11.28 0.64 3.58
N MET A 238 11.31 -0.25 4.58
CA MET A 238 12.51 -1.03 4.91
C MET A 238 12.80 -2.04 3.81
N ILE A 239 11.78 -2.75 3.33
CA ILE A 239 11.92 -3.69 2.22
C ILE A 239 12.41 -2.96 0.97
N ASP A 240 11.86 -1.79 0.64
CA ASP A 240 12.30 -0.97 -0.49
C ASP A 240 13.78 -0.60 -0.37
N VAL A 241 14.22 -0.14 0.82
CA VAL A 241 15.64 0.17 1.07
C VAL A 241 16.53 -1.05 0.89
N LEU A 242 16.16 -2.19 1.49
CA LEU A 242 16.96 -3.42 1.43
C LEU A 242 16.99 -4.00 0.00
N ASP A 243 15.88 -3.92 -0.72
CA ASP A 243 15.78 -4.32 -2.11
C ASP A 243 16.69 -3.49 -3.01
N ARG A 244 16.56 -2.15 -2.95
CA ARG A 244 17.41 -1.25 -3.73
C ARG A 244 18.90 -1.46 -3.42
N LEU A 245 19.23 -1.68 -2.16
CA LEU A 245 20.62 -1.89 -1.75
C LEU A 245 21.19 -3.24 -2.18
N PHE A 246 20.52 -4.35 -1.87
CA PHE A 246 21.08 -5.70 -2.08
C PHE A 246 20.75 -6.31 -3.43
N MET A 247 19.57 -6.02 -3.98
CA MET A 247 19.08 -6.59 -5.24
C MET A 247 19.33 -5.68 -6.43
N HIS A 248 19.58 -4.39 -6.19
CA HIS A 248 19.85 -3.41 -7.24
C HIS A 248 21.19 -2.68 -7.10
N ASP A 249 21.99 -2.98 -6.08
CA ASP A 249 23.34 -2.41 -5.89
C ASP A 249 23.34 -0.88 -5.81
N GLN A 250 22.32 -0.28 -5.19
CA GLN A 250 22.18 1.17 -5.03
C GLN A 250 22.35 1.59 -3.58
N VAL A 251 23.18 2.60 -3.32
CA VAL A 251 23.15 3.36 -2.06
C VAL A 251 21.84 4.14 -1.97
N VAL A 252 21.29 4.25 -0.76
CA VAL A 252 19.91 4.70 -0.58
C VAL A 252 19.82 5.89 0.36
N ILE A 253 19.08 6.92 -0.05
CA ILE A 253 18.50 7.89 0.87
C ILE A 253 17.00 7.59 1.06
N LEU A 254 16.60 7.27 2.28
CA LEU A 254 15.20 7.04 2.65
C LEU A 254 14.57 8.33 3.16
N LYS A 255 13.55 8.84 2.48
CA LYS A 255 12.64 9.84 3.04
C LYS A 255 11.43 9.15 3.65
N HIS A 256 11.25 9.26 4.97
CA HIS A 256 10.09 8.69 5.65
C HIS A 256 8.77 9.32 5.17
N HIS A 257 7.69 8.53 5.20
CA HIS A 257 6.35 9.04 4.93
C HIS A 257 5.87 9.93 6.10
N PRO A 258 5.22 11.08 5.85
CA PRO A 258 4.76 12.00 6.90
C PRO A 258 3.78 11.39 7.90
N LEU A 259 3.08 10.32 7.52
CA LEU A 259 2.19 9.59 8.43
C LEU A 259 2.91 8.69 9.43
N ARG A 260 4.18 8.33 9.19
CA ARG A 260 4.92 7.34 9.99
C ARG A 260 6.25 7.87 10.53
N PRO A 261 6.28 9.06 11.16
CA PRO A 261 7.49 9.63 11.73
C PRO A 261 8.07 8.76 12.87
N PHE A 262 7.19 8.02 13.55
CA PHE A 262 7.56 7.08 14.61
C PHE A 262 8.44 5.92 14.15
N LEU A 263 8.53 5.66 12.84
CA LEU A 263 9.40 4.61 12.30
C LEU A 263 10.88 5.02 12.18
N PHE A 264 11.20 6.31 12.29
CA PHE A 264 12.59 6.77 12.13
C PHE A 264 13.56 6.08 13.11
N ALA A 265 13.18 5.99 14.39
CA ALA A 265 14.01 5.40 15.44
C ALA A 265 14.20 3.87 15.31
N PRO A 266 13.16 3.03 15.17
CA PRO A 266 13.36 1.60 14.97
C PRO A 266 14.09 1.29 13.64
N TYR A 267 13.88 2.10 12.59
CA TYR A 267 14.65 1.97 11.34
C TYR A 267 16.14 2.26 11.58
N ALA A 268 16.47 3.34 12.29
CA ALA A 268 17.85 3.69 12.62
C ALA A 268 18.56 2.55 13.37
N SER A 269 17.88 1.90 14.33
CA SER A 269 18.44 0.76 15.06
C SER A 269 18.77 -0.43 14.16
N ILE A 270 17.90 -0.76 13.21
CA ILE A 270 18.06 -1.89 12.30
C ILE A 270 19.09 -1.57 11.21
N LEU A 271 19.01 -0.37 10.62
CA LEU A 271 19.85 0.08 9.52
C LEU A 271 21.22 0.58 9.96
N ARG A 272 21.49 0.67 11.26
CA ARG A 272 22.78 1.16 11.79
C ARG A 272 24.01 0.59 11.08
N PRO A 273 24.13 -0.73 10.81
CA PRO A 273 25.29 -1.26 10.10
C PRO A 273 25.48 -0.67 8.69
N LEU A 274 24.39 -0.26 8.03
CA LEU A 274 24.39 0.33 6.70
C LEU A 274 24.63 1.84 6.76
N THR A 275 24.06 2.53 7.75
CA THR A 275 24.30 3.96 7.95
C THR A 275 25.74 4.23 8.36
N ASP A 276 26.30 3.42 9.27
CA ASP A 276 27.70 3.52 9.73
C ASP A 276 28.68 3.22 8.57
N ALA A 277 28.27 2.40 7.58
CA ALA A 277 29.03 2.12 6.38
C ALA A 277 28.86 3.18 5.26
N GLY A 278 27.99 4.18 5.45
CA GLY A 278 27.68 5.18 4.43
C GLY A 278 26.90 4.64 3.23
N LEU A 279 26.14 3.56 3.40
CA LEU A 279 25.35 2.92 2.34
C LEU A 279 23.88 3.33 2.34
N VAL A 280 23.38 3.76 3.50
CA VAL A 280 22.02 4.23 3.69
C VAL A 280 22.03 5.52 4.51
N HIS A 281 21.21 6.49 4.14
CA HIS A 281 20.90 7.66 4.96
C HIS A 281 19.38 7.79 5.09
N GLN A 282 18.89 8.31 6.20
CA GLN A 282 17.45 8.46 6.45
C GLN A 282 17.11 9.88 6.87
N VAL A 283 16.05 10.43 6.29
CA VAL A 283 15.54 11.78 6.58
C VAL A 283 14.06 11.75 6.91
N GLN A 284 13.63 12.62 7.81
CA GLN A 284 12.21 12.82 8.09
C GLN A 284 11.54 13.64 6.99
N ASP A 285 10.22 13.53 6.90
CA ASP A 285 9.44 14.42 6.05
C ASP A 285 9.49 15.87 6.58
N GLN A 286 9.69 16.83 5.68
CA GLN A 286 9.61 18.27 5.98
C GLN A 286 8.66 19.00 5.03
N GLY A 287 7.69 18.28 4.46
CA GLY A 287 6.72 18.81 3.51
C GLY A 287 7.10 18.68 2.04
N VAL A 288 6.24 19.28 1.20
CA VAL A 288 6.27 19.13 -0.26
C VAL A 288 7.49 19.79 -0.89
N GLU A 289 7.85 21.00 -0.47
CA GLU A 289 9.02 21.71 -1.02
C GLU A 289 10.32 20.93 -0.78
N PHE A 290 10.49 20.39 0.45
CA PHE A 290 11.62 19.51 0.76
C PHE A 290 11.62 18.25 -0.11
N SER A 291 10.46 17.63 -0.31
CA SER A 291 10.32 16.46 -1.17
C SER A 291 10.63 16.78 -2.64
N GLN A 292 10.26 17.97 -3.13
CA GLN A 292 10.58 18.41 -4.49
C GLN A 292 12.07 18.66 -4.66
N MET A 293 12.68 19.33 -3.68
CA MET A 293 14.11 19.62 -3.66
C MET A 293 14.95 18.34 -3.71
N ILE A 294 14.66 17.35 -2.85
CA ILE A 294 15.40 16.07 -2.85
C ILE A 294 15.16 15.26 -4.14
N CYS A 295 13.97 15.30 -4.73
CA CYS A 295 13.71 14.66 -6.02
C CYS A 295 14.50 15.32 -7.16
N GLY A 296 14.69 16.64 -7.10
CA GLY A 296 15.44 17.39 -8.11
C GLY A 296 16.96 17.36 -7.92
N HIS A 297 17.46 16.89 -6.78
CA HIS A 297 18.86 16.96 -6.39
C HIS A 297 19.78 16.26 -7.41
N SER A 298 20.85 16.94 -7.85
CA SER A 298 21.71 16.53 -8.98
C SER A 298 22.34 15.13 -8.84
N LEU A 299 22.64 14.69 -7.62
CA LEU A 299 23.20 13.37 -7.33
C LEU A 299 22.15 12.25 -7.15
N VAL A 300 20.86 12.56 -7.21
CA VAL A 300 19.79 11.55 -7.23
C VAL A 300 19.51 11.21 -8.69
N ASP A 301 19.82 9.99 -9.09
CA ASP A 301 19.63 9.47 -10.45
C ASP A 301 18.64 8.30 -10.52
N HIS A 302 18.14 7.86 -9.37
CA HIS A 302 17.04 6.92 -9.29
C HIS A 302 16.08 7.30 -8.17
N ILE A 303 14.77 7.24 -8.45
CA ILE A 303 13.71 7.42 -7.46
C ILE A 303 12.84 6.18 -7.41
N HIS A 304 12.79 5.54 -6.24
CA HIS A 304 11.83 4.49 -5.94
C HIS A 304 10.69 5.05 -5.09
N VAL A 305 9.45 4.89 -5.55
CA VAL A 305 8.26 5.36 -4.81
C VAL A 305 7.26 4.26 -4.58
N THR A 306 6.98 3.98 -3.31
CA THR A 306 5.85 3.14 -2.90
C THR A 306 4.71 4.05 -2.42
N GLY A 307 3.68 4.23 -3.25
CA GLY A 307 2.71 5.29 -3.02
C GLY A 307 1.52 5.34 -3.98
N SER A 308 1.01 6.54 -4.21
CA SER A 308 -0.14 6.77 -5.09
C SER A 308 0.30 7.22 -6.48
N GLY A 309 -0.52 6.97 -7.50
CA GLY A 309 -0.27 7.52 -8.85
C GLY A 309 -0.15 9.04 -8.85
N ALA A 310 -0.91 9.75 -7.99
CA ALA A 310 -0.77 11.20 -7.85
C ALA A 310 0.60 11.63 -7.30
N THR A 311 1.23 10.82 -6.45
CA THR A 311 2.59 11.05 -5.95
C THR A 311 3.61 10.86 -7.07
N HIS A 312 3.48 9.76 -7.84
CA HIS A 312 4.30 9.52 -9.02
C HIS A 312 4.21 10.69 -10.01
N ASP A 313 3.01 11.12 -10.37
CA ASP A 313 2.80 12.22 -11.31
C ASP A 313 3.40 13.54 -10.80
N ALA A 314 3.38 13.78 -9.49
CA ALA A 314 4.02 14.94 -8.87
C ALA A 314 5.55 14.87 -8.95
N ILE A 315 6.14 13.69 -8.80
CA ILE A 315 7.59 13.47 -8.97
C ILE A 315 7.97 13.73 -10.44
N CYS A 316 7.25 13.16 -11.41
CA CYS A 316 7.51 13.40 -12.83
C CYS A 316 7.48 14.90 -13.17
N LYS A 317 6.46 15.63 -12.71
CA LYS A 317 6.37 17.09 -12.89
C LYS A 317 7.51 17.85 -12.22
N THR A 318 8.01 17.36 -11.09
CA THR A 318 9.16 17.97 -10.40
C THR A 318 10.43 17.79 -11.23
N LEU A 319 10.67 16.59 -11.75
CA LEU A 319 11.82 16.29 -12.60
C LEU A 319 11.76 17.03 -13.93
N GLU A 320 10.57 17.13 -14.53
CA GLU A 320 10.33 17.92 -15.75
C GLU A 320 10.72 19.39 -15.53
N ARG A 321 10.24 20.02 -14.45
CA ARG A 321 10.59 21.41 -14.10
C ARG A 321 12.08 21.59 -13.81
N ALA A 322 12.73 20.57 -13.27
CA ALA A 322 14.17 20.56 -13.03
C ALA A 322 14.99 20.28 -14.31
N GLY A 323 14.35 19.91 -15.43
CA GLY A 323 15.04 19.54 -16.67
C GLY A 323 15.75 18.19 -16.60
N ARG A 324 15.33 17.29 -15.70
CA ARG A 324 16.02 16.02 -15.38
C ARG A 324 15.19 14.76 -15.63
N GLN A 325 14.06 14.88 -16.31
CA GLN A 325 13.15 13.74 -16.53
C GLN A 325 13.80 12.59 -17.30
N SER A 326 14.77 12.87 -18.18
CA SER A 326 15.55 11.85 -18.92
C SER A 326 16.69 11.22 -18.10
N ASP A 327 17.09 11.89 -17.02
CA ASP A 327 18.35 11.61 -16.30
C ASP A 327 18.10 10.80 -15.02
N VAL A 328 16.83 10.69 -14.62
CA VAL A 328 16.42 10.04 -13.38
C VAL A 328 15.50 8.86 -13.69
N GLU A 329 15.97 7.66 -13.38
CA GLU A 329 15.13 6.46 -13.48
C GLU A 329 14.09 6.46 -12.35
N ILE A 330 12.85 6.10 -12.68
CA ILE A 330 11.77 6.01 -11.69
C ILE A 330 11.24 4.58 -11.67
N THR A 331 11.25 3.97 -10.49
CA THR A 331 10.54 2.72 -10.21
C THR A 331 9.44 2.99 -9.20
N CYS A 332 8.32 2.27 -9.31
CA CYS A 332 7.19 2.52 -8.44
C CYS A 332 6.37 1.28 -8.10
N GLU A 333 5.91 1.23 -6.85
CA GLU A 333 4.88 0.31 -6.36
C GLU A 333 3.65 1.15 -6.03
N LEU A 334 2.71 1.18 -6.97
CA LEU A 334 1.53 2.04 -6.88
C LEU A 334 0.30 1.25 -6.41
N GLY A 335 -0.66 1.98 -5.85
CA GLY A 335 -1.96 1.40 -5.54
C GLY A 335 -2.74 0.93 -6.76
N CYS A 336 -3.52 -0.12 -6.56
CA CYS A 336 -4.40 -0.69 -7.56
C CYS A 336 -5.82 -0.89 -7.00
N VAL A 337 -6.77 -1.01 -7.92
CA VAL A 337 -8.10 -1.54 -7.62
C VAL A 337 -7.96 -3.07 -7.68
N THR A 338 -7.57 -3.71 -6.57
CA THR A 338 -7.25 -5.15 -6.58
C THR A 338 -8.51 -5.98 -6.88
N PRO A 339 -8.53 -6.75 -7.99
CA PRO A 339 -9.62 -7.66 -8.29
C PRO A 339 -9.44 -8.99 -7.56
N TRP A 340 -10.55 -9.54 -7.07
CA TRP A 340 -10.65 -10.88 -6.50
C TRP A 340 -11.67 -11.64 -7.33
N ILE A 341 -11.23 -12.70 -8.00
CA ILE A 341 -12.09 -13.54 -8.82
C ILE A 341 -12.54 -14.72 -7.96
N VAL A 342 -13.84 -14.90 -7.84
CA VAL A 342 -14.44 -16.05 -7.13
C VAL A 342 -14.95 -17.03 -8.17
N SER A 343 -14.36 -18.23 -8.19
CA SER A 343 -14.74 -19.27 -9.13
C SER A 343 -16.12 -19.85 -8.81
N ASN A 344 -16.92 -20.08 -9.86
CA ASN A 344 -18.28 -20.64 -9.77
C ASN A 344 -18.35 -22.15 -9.50
N GLY A 345 -17.34 -22.71 -8.81
CA GLY A 345 -17.31 -24.12 -8.45
C GLY A 345 -18.44 -24.51 -7.48
N SER A 346 -18.64 -25.81 -7.32
CA SER A 346 -19.52 -26.36 -6.27
C SER A 346 -18.78 -26.38 -4.95
N TRP A 347 -19.13 -25.47 -4.04
CA TRP A 347 -18.50 -25.31 -2.74
C TRP A 347 -19.38 -25.89 -1.64
N THR A 348 -18.75 -26.53 -0.66
CA THR A 348 -19.38 -26.86 0.60
C THR A 348 -19.71 -25.59 1.40
N LYS A 349 -20.65 -25.69 2.35
CA LYS A 349 -20.96 -24.59 3.28
C LYS A 349 -19.72 -24.09 4.05
N LYS A 350 -18.79 -25.00 4.37
CA LYS A 350 -17.54 -24.67 5.08
C LYS A 350 -16.59 -23.86 4.21
N GLU A 351 -16.48 -24.18 2.92
CA GLU A 351 -15.67 -23.42 1.96
C GLU A 351 -16.23 -22.03 1.72
N ILE A 352 -17.55 -21.91 1.52
CA ILE A 352 -18.21 -20.59 1.43
C ILE A 352 -17.90 -19.74 2.66
N ALA A 353 -18.09 -20.29 3.87
CA ALA A 353 -17.83 -19.57 5.12
C ALA A 353 -16.35 -19.18 5.27
N PHE A 354 -15.43 -20.05 4.86
CA PHE A 354 -13.99 -19.77 4.92
C PHE A 354 -13.60 -18.65 3.96
N GLN A 355 -14.04 -18.73 2.69
CA GLN A 355 -13.68 -17.74 1.67
C GLN A 355 -14.33 -16.39 1.94
N SER A 356 -15.60 -16.38 2.35
CA SER A 356 -16.32 -15.14 2.67
C SER A 356 -15.71 -14.41 3.87
N LYS A 357 -15.30 -15.15 4.92
CA LYS A 357 -14.59 -14.60 6.08
C LYS A 357 -13.20 -14.10 5.71
N THR A 358 -12.48 -14.82 4.85
CA THR A 358 -11.15 -14.41 4.37
C THR A 358 -11.25 -13.10 3.58
N LEU A 359 -12.20 -12.99 2.65
CA LEU A 359 -12.44 -11.76 1.90
C LEU A 359 -12.82 -10.61 2.83
N ALA A 360 -13.76 -10.83 3.77
CA ALA A 360 -14.17 -9.82 4.72
C ALA A 360 -13.01 -9.31 5.60
N PHE A 361 -12.16 -10.22 6.07
CA PHE A 361 -10.96 -9.87 6.83
C PHE A 361 -9.97 -9.08 5.99
N SER A 362 -9.62 -9.56 4.79
CA SER A 362 -8.70 -8.89 3.87
C SER A 362 -9.18 -7.49 3.47
N LYS A 363 -10.49 -7.30 3.32
CA LYS A 363 -11.07 -5.97 3.06
C LYS A 363 -10.90 -5.02 4.24
N LYS A 364 -11.18 -5.51 5.45
CA LYS A 364 -11.16 -4.68 6.66
C LYS A 364 -9.76 -4.41 7.17
N PHE A 365 -8.82 -5.32 6.95
CA PHE A 365 -7.45 -5.20 7.45
C PHE A 365 -6.79 -3.87 7.02
N GLY A 366 -6.12 -3.20 7.96
CA GLY A 366 -5.54 -1.87 7.73
C GLY A 366 -6.56 -0.78 7.36
N GLY A 367 -7.85 -0.98 7.69
CA GLY A 367 -8.91 -0.06 7.29
C GLY A 367 -9.19 -0.02 5.79
N GLY A 368 -8.69 -0.99 5.02
CA GLY A 368 -8.75 -1.01 3.55
C GLY A 368 -7.64 -0.21 2.85
N ALA A 369 -6.65 0.29 3.60
CA ALA A 369 -5.57 1.13 3.06
C ALA A 369 -4.40 0.34 2.44
N ASN A 370 -4.51 -0.98 2.32
CA ASN A 370 -3.48 -1.82 1.71
C ASN A 370 -3.65 -1.85 0.19
N CYS A 371 -2.54 -1.82 -0.54
CA CYS A 371 -2.49 -1.98 -1.99
C CYS A 371 -3.24 -3.23 -2.46
N LEU A 372 -3.00 -4.37 -1.79
CA LEU A 372 -3.59 -5.68 -2.10
C LEU A 372 -4.99 -5.90 -1.51
N SER A 373 -5.59 -4.88 -0.88
CA SER A 373 -6.92 -5.03 -0.29
C SER A 373 -7.95 -5.27 -1.41
N PRO A 374 -8.83 -6.29 -1.31
CA PRO A 374 -9.87 -6.52 -2.30
C PRO A 374 -10.71 -5.25 -2.47
N GLN A 375 -10.71 -4.69 -3.68
CA GLN A 375 -11.57 -3.56 -4.03
C GLN A 375 -12.69 -4.01 -4.96
N VAL A 376 -12.43 -5.00 -5.83
CA VAL A 376 -13.39 -5.51 -6.81
C VAL A 376 -13.54 -7.01 -6.64
N LEU A 377 -14.77 -7.48 -6.56
CA LEU A 377 -15.13 -8.90 -6.61
C LEU A 377 -15.70 -9.20 -7.99
N ILE A 378 -15.15 -10.18 -8.68
CA ILE A 378 -15.64 -10.68 -9.97
C ILE A 378 -16.23 -12.05 -9.72
N VAL A 379 -17.52 -12.21 -10.05
CA VAL A 379 -18.29 -13.44 -9.86
C VAL A 379 -19.07 -13.76 -11.13
N ASP A 380 -19.31 -15.04 -11.38
CA ASP A 380 -20.18 -15.44 -12.48
C ASP A 380 -21.66 -15.27 -12.08
N ASN A 381 -22.44 -14.63 -12.94
CA ASN A 381 -23.85 -14.33 -12.67
C ASN A 381 -24.74 -15.58 -12.61
N ASP A 382 -24.34 -16.64 -13.31
CA ASP A 382 -25.04 -17.93 -13.34
C ASP A 382 -24.60 -18.89 -12.22
N TRP A 383 -23.72 -18.46 -11.31
CA TRP A 383 -23.26 -19.29 -10.20
C TRP A 383 -24.41 -19.60 -9.23
N PRO A 384 -24.86 -20.87 -9.10
CA PRO A 384 -26.03 -21.20 -8.28
C PRO A 384 -25.88 -20.85 -6.79
N GLN A 385 -24.64 -20.74 -6.30
CA GLN A 385 -24.35 -20.44 -4.90
C GLN A 385 -24.03 -18.96 -4.64
N LEU A 386 -24.13 -18.08 -5.64
CA LEU A 386 -23.81 -16.66 -5.52
C LEU A 386 -24.56 -15.98 -4.36
N GLY A 387 -25.87 -16.19 -4.27
CA GLY A 387 -26.67 -15.63 -3.17
C GLY A 387 -26.15 -16.07 -1.79
N SER A 388 -25.92 -17.37 -1.61
CA SER A 388 -25.40 -17.92 -0.36
C SER A 388 -24.00 -17.40 0.00
N PHE A 389 -23.15 -17.17 -1.01
CA PHE A 389 -21.83 -16.59 -0.82
C PHE A 389 -21.92 -15.12 -0.39
N LEU A 390 -22.72 -14.31 -1.08
CA LEU A 390 -22.91 -12.90 -0.74
C LEU A 390 -23.51 -12.72 0.65
N ASP A 391 -24.47 -13.55 1.04
CA ASP A 391 -25.04 -13.54 2.39
C ASP A 391 -23.99 -13.90 3.45
N SER A 392 -23.18 -14.92 3.19
CA SER A 392 -22.07 -15.31 4.06
C SER A 392 -21.02 -14.21 4.18
N LEU A 393 -20.72 -13.51 3.09
CA LEU A 393 -19.79 -12.37 3.07
C LEU A 393 -20.34 -11.20 3.88
N LYS A 394 -21.59 -10.80 3.66
CA LYS A 394 -22.25 -9.75 4.43
C LYS A 394 -22.30 -10.10 5.92
N GLY A 395 -22.61 -11.35 6.25
CA GLY A 395 -22.57 -11.86 7.63
C GLY A 395 -21.17 -11.71 8.25
N SER A 396 -20.13 -12.12 7.53
CA SER A 396 -18.74 -12.00 7.97
C SER A 396 -18.32 -10.54 8.15
N LEU A 397 -18.67 -9.66 7.21
CA LEU A 397 -18.46 -8.22 7.28
C LEU A 397 -19.16 -7.60 8.49
N ARG A 398 -20.37 -8.03 8.85
CA ARG A 398 -21.06 -7.54 10.05
C ARG A 398 -20.38 -8.02 11.34
N SER A 399 -19.97 -9.29 11.37
CA SER A 399 -19.40 -9.91 12.58
C SER A 399 -17.98 -9.46 12.91
N LEU A 400 -17.17 -9.13 11.89
CA LEU A 400 -15.78 -8.76 12.09
C LEU A 400 -15.68 -7.32 12.64
N PRO A 401 -14.76 -7.08 13.59
CA PRO A 401 -14.41 -5.73 14.02
C PRO A 401 -14.09 -4.80 12.86
N THR A 402 -14.57 -3.57 12.95
CA THR A 402 -14.41 -2.51 11.95
C THR A 402 -13.32 -1.58 12.43
N PRO A 403 -12.12 -1.62 11.82
CA PRO A 403 -11.04 -0.72 12.19
C PRO A 403 -11.30 0.70 11.66
N PRO A 404 -10.73 1.72 12.31
CA PRO A 404 -10.86 3.10 11.83
C PRO A 404 -10.25 3.29 10.44
N ALA A 405 -10.88 4.15 9.65
CA ALA A 405 -10.38 4.55 8.35
C ALA A 405 -9.34 5.67 8.54
N TYR A 406 -8.12 5.28 8.89
CA TYR A 406 -7.08 6.22 9.33
C TYR A 406 -6.43 7.01 8.19
N TYR A 407 -6.42 6.45 6.98
CA TYR A 407 -5.71 7.04 5.86
C TYR A 407 -6.38 8.34 5.41
N PRO A 408 -5.62 9.44 5.20
CA PRO A 408 -6.20 10.74 4.86
C PRO A 408 -7.13 10.70 3.64
N GLY A 409 -8.27 11.39 3.75
CA GLY A 409 -9.26 11.51 2.68
C GLY A 409 -10.15 10.28 2.44
N ALA A 410 -10.09 9.25 3.29
CA ALA A 410 -10.86 8.01 3.10
C ALA A 410 -12.38 8.24 2.99
N SER A 411 -12.98 9.03 3.90
CA SER A 411 -14.42 9.34 3.86
C SER A 411 -14.79 10.04 2.55
N LYS A 412 -14.08 11.13 2.21
CA LYS A 412 -14.34 11.89 0.99
C LYS A 412 -14.25 11.04 -0.28
N ARG A 413 -13.27 10.13 -0.36
CA ARG A 413 -13.15 9.21 -1.51
C ARG A 413 -14.28 8.20 -1.55
N LEU A 414 -14.71 7.67 -0.40
CA LEU A 414 -15.84 6.75 -0.33
C LEU A 414 -17.13 7.44 -0.76
N ASP A 415 -17.40 8.63 -0.23
CA ASP A 415 -18.60 9.41 -0.56
C ASP A 415 -18.63 9.76 -2.07
N ALA A 416 -17.48 10.18 -2.62
CA ALA A 416 -17.36 10.50 -4.05
C ALA A 416 -17.54 9.27 -4.95
N LEU A 417 -17.13 8.08 -4.50
CA LEU A 417 -17.38 6.84 -5.23
C LEU A 417 -18.86 6.45 -5.16
N CYS A 418 -19.45 6.45 -3.97
CA CYS A 418 -20.87 6.10 -3.81
C CYS A 418 -21.78 7.02 -4.63
N SER A 419 -21.44 8.30 -4.79
CA SER A 419 -22.20 9.23 -5.64
C SER A 419 -22.18 8.93 -7.13
N GLN A 420 -21.32 7.99 -7.58
CA GLN A 420 -21.32 7.51 -8.97
C GLN A 420 -22.32 6.37 -9.21
N TYR A 421 -22.94 5.84 -8.16
CA TYR A 421 -23.87 4.71 -8.22
C TYR A 421 -25.28 5.16 -7.82
N ALA A 422 -26.30 4.54 -8.41
CA ALA A 422 -27.68 4.74 -7.93
C ALA A 422 -27.84 4.15 -6.53
N ASP A 423 -28.75 4.70 -5.71
CA ASP A 423 -29.00 4.19 -4.35
C ASP A 423 -29.33 2.67 -4.33
N SER A 424 -29.99 2.15 -5.38
CA SER A 424 -30.29 0.73 -5.53
C SER A 424 -29.07 -0.16 -5.76
N GLN A 425 -27.93 0.43 -6.15
CA GLN A 425 -26.66 -0.25 -6.39
C GLN A 425 -25.72 -0.15 -5.20
N VAL A 426 -26.08 0.56 -4.13
CA VAL A 426 -25.21 0.78 -2.97
C VAL A 426 -25.80 0.11 -1.73
N GLU A 427 -25.07 -0.86 -1.16
CA GLU A 427 -25.43 -1.48 0.11
C GLU A 427 -24.37 -1.23 1.17
N SER A 428 -24.75 -0.52 2.22
CA SER A 428 -23.88 -0.27 3.38
C SER A 428 -23.92 -1.45 4.34
N VAL A 429 -22.78 -2.11 4.52
CA VAL A 429 -22.59 -3.22 5.47
C VAL A 429 -21.79 -2.72 6.67
N ALA A 430 -22.51 -2.27 7.69
CA ALA A 430 -21.93 -1.85 8.96
C ALA A 430 -21.46 -3.09 9.75
N GLY A 431 -20.21 -3.06 10.21
CA GLY A 431 -19.72 -4.04 11.18
C GLY A 431 -19.72 -3.48 12.60
N THR A 432 -19.40 -4.33 13.57
CA THR A 432 -19.13 -3.88 14.93
C THR A 432 -17.87 -3.01 14.95
N PRO A 433 -17.84 -1.85 15.64
CA PRO A 433 -16.60 -1.11 15.84
C PRO A 433 -15.54 -1.98 16.53
N HIS A 434 -14.27 -1.73 16.24
CA HIS A 434 -13.20 -2.47 16.91
C HIS A 434 -13.20 -2.20 18.43
N PRO A 435 -13.00 -3.20 19.32
CA PRO A 435 -13.08 -2.99 20.78
C PRO A 435 -12.18 -1.86 21.30
N SER A 436 -10.96 -1.72 20.76
CA SER A 436 -10.05 -0.61 21.12
C SER A 436 -10.51 0.78 20.62
N THR A 437 -11.61 0.87 19.86
CA THR A 437 -12.24 2.13 19.42
C THR A 437 -13.47 2.51 20.26
N LEU A 438 -13.89 1.63 21.17
CA LEU A 438 -15.08 1.73 22.03
C LEU A 438 -14.76 1.77 23.53
N SER A 439 -13.49 1.98 23.90
CA SER A 439 -13.09 2.06 25.32
C SER A 439 -13.96 3.07 26.07
N THR A 440 -14.37 2.72 27.30
CA THR A 440 -15.11 3.59 28.23
C THR A 440 -14.38 4.91 28.55
N SER A 441 -13.10 5.02 28.17
CA SER A 441 -12.27 6.23 28.30
C SER A 441 -12.09 7.07 27.02
N GLY A 442 -12.64 6.68 25.85
CA GLY A 442 -12.61 7.54 24.66
C GLY A 442 -12.92 6.87 23.31
N THR A 443 -13.44 7.67 22.39
CA THR A 443 -13.70 7.32 20.98
C THR A 443 -12.44 7.41 20.11
N SER A 444 -12.38 6.64 19.03
CA SER A 444 -11.36 6.81 17.98
C SER A 444 -11.31 8.25 17.47
N THR A 445 -10.11 8.79 17.20
CA THR A 445 -9.94 10.06 16.46
C THR A 445 -10.18 9.94 14.96
N LYS A 446 -10.39 8.72 14.47
CA LYS A 446 -10.55 8.42 13.05
C LYS A 446 -11.97 7.92 12.80
N PRO A 447 -12.56 8.23 11.63
CA PRO A 447 -13.92 7.81 11.31
C PRO A 447 -14.01 6.28 11.18
N LEU A 448 -15.11 5.71 11.66
CA LEU A 448 -15.48 4.33 11.40
C LEU A 448 -16.39 4.31 10.18
N LEU A 449 -15.90 3.80 9.06
CA LEU A 449 -16.65 3.75 7.80
C LEU A 449 -17.23 2.36 7.56
N SER A 450 -18.53 2.25 7.31
CA SER A 450 -19.10 0.96 6.87
C SER A 450 -18.51 0.54 5.52
N VAL A 451 -18.39 -0.76 5.30
CA VAL A 451 -18.02 -1.28 3.98
C VAL A 451 -19.21 -1.05 3.04
N GLN A 452 -18.97 -0.47 1.87
CA GLN A 452 -20.01 -0.27 0.86
C GLN A 452 -19.88 -1.37 -0.20
N LEU A 453 -20.94 -2.10 -0.47
CA LEU A 453 -21.03 -3.00 -1.62
C LEU A 453 -21.67 -2.22 -2.77
N LEU A 454 -20.94 -2.04 -3.87
CA LEU A 454 -21.43 -1.34 -5.06
C LEU A 454 -21.63 -2.36 -6.17
N ASP A 455 -22.87 -2.50 -6.63
CA ASP A 455 -23.23 -3.37 -7.73
C ASP A 455 -22.89 -2.68 -9.06
N CYS A 456 -21.83 -3.14 -9.72
CA CYS A 456 -21.40 -2.61 -11.01
C CYS A 456 -22.20 -3.19 -12.18
N GLY A 457 -23.11 -4.15 -11.94
CA GLY A 457 -23.85 -4.81 -13.00
C GLY A 457 -23.04 -5.89 -13.73
N LEU A 458 -23.53 -6.28 -14.90
CA LEU A 458 -22.91 -7.30 -15.75
C LEU A 458 -21.96 -6.66 -16.75
N HIS A 459 -20.71 -7.14 -16.78
CA HIS A 459 -19.73 -6.62 -17.72
C HIS A 459 -20.17 -6.85 -19.17
N GLY A 460 -20.29 -5.76 -19.93
CA GLY A 460 -20.73 -5.75 -21.33
C GLY A 460 -22.18 -5.33 -21.54
N ASP A 461 -22.97 -5.19 -20.48
CA ASP A 461 -24.35 -4.70 -20.55
C ASP A 461 -24.41 -3.17 -20.43
N ASP A 462 -25.45 -2.54 -20.99
CA ASP A 462 -25.67 -1.08 -20.91
C ASP A 462 -25.79 -0.54 -19.47
N GLY A 463 -26.18 -1.40 -18.53
CA GLY A 463 -26.28 -1.08 -17.10
C GLY A 463 -24.96 -1.22 -16.32
N PHE A 464 -23.85 -1.57 -16.99
CA PHE A 464 -22.55 -1.72 -16.34
C PHE A 464 -21.98 -0.37 -15.90
N ASN A 465 -21.60 -0.25 -14.63
CA ASN A 465 -21.00 0.95 -14.08
C ASN A 465 -19.55 0.68 -13.65
N ASP A 466 -18.61 1.19 -14.43
CA ASP A 466 -17.18 1.02 -14.27
C ASP A 466 -16.50 2.12 -13.44
N ALA A 467 -17.26 3.01 -12.78
CA ALA A 467 -16.69 4.15 -12.06
C ALA A 467 -15.69 3.79 -10.95
N ALA A 468 -15.71 2.55 -10.46
CA ALA A 468 -14.79 2.00 -9.47
C ALA A 468 -13.57 1.29 -10.05
N LEU A 469 -13.53 1.03 -11.37
CA LEU A 469 -12.46 0.35 -12.10
C LEU A 469 -11.50 1.36 -12.72
#